data_AF-A0A7Y1ACS4-F1
#
_entry.id   AF-A0A7Y1ACS4-F1
#
_cell.length_a   1.000
_cell.length_b   1.000
_cell.length_c   1.000
_cell.angle_alpha   90.00
_cell.angle_beta   90.00
_cell.angle_gamma   90.00
#
_symmetry.space_group_name_H-M   'P 1'
#
loop_
_entity.id
_entity.type
_entity.pdbx_description
1 polymer ?
#
loop_
_entity_poly.entity_id
_entity_poly.type
_entity_poly.pdbx_seq_one_letter_code
_entity_poly.pdbx_strand_id
1 'polypeptide(L)'
;MNTMTTTDVRQHILDTAQNIIAGRGFTAVGLSEILKSANVPKGSFYHYFNSKEAFGEALLESYFSDYMVQLETLLNRPSVSAAQRLLAYWATWIETQSACYPAEGKCLAVKLAAEVSDLSEPMRMVLQDGMEGVITRLANVVSDAVNDGSLPGDTDTRGLATMLYQLWLGASLRTKVTRDQMPLQAAFETTSLLLSQVSDR
;
A
#
# COMPACT_ATOMS: atom_id res chain seq x y z
N MET A 1 -14.93 3.71 -31.71
CA MET A 1 -14.51 4.73 -30.73
C MET A 1 -15.39 4.53 -29.51
N ASN A 2 -14.89 3.88 -28.45
CA ASN A 2 -15.66 3.72 -27.22
C ASN A 2 -15.69 5.05 -26.48
N THR A 3 -16.88 5.61 -26.29
CA THR A 3 -17.11 6.78 -25.44
C THR A 3 -16.95 6.34 -23.99
N MET A 4 -15.91 6.83 -23.30
CA MET A 4 -15.76 6.63 -21.86
C MET A 4 -16.99 7.19 -21.12
N THR A 5 -17.52 6.44 -20.17
CA THR A 5 -18.58 6.93 -19.27
C THR A 5 -18.00 7.89 -18.23
N THR A 6 -18.84 8.69 -17.56
CA THR A 6 -18.41 9.61 -16.47
C THR A 6 -17.62 8.88 -15.38
N THR A 7 -18.01 7.65 -15.05
CA THR A 7 -17.30 6.80 -14.07
C THR A 7 -15.91 6.39 -14.57
N ASP A 8 -15.79 6.02 -15.85
CA ASP A 8 -14.51 5.65 -16.46
C ASP A 8 -13.53 6.83 -16.49
N VAL A 9 -14.03 8.04 -16.76
CA VAL A 9 -13.18 9.25 -16.74
C VAL A 9 -12.74 9.59 -15.32
N ARG A 10 -13.64 9.49 -14.33
CA ARG A 10 -13.29 9.72 -12.93
C ARG A 10 -12.16 8.78 -12.48
N GLN A 11 -12.29 7.48 -12.75
CA GLN A 11 -11.26 6.49 -12.41
C GLN A 11 -9.96 6.76 -13.17
N HIS A 12 -10.03 7.08 -14.46
CA HIS A 12 -8.85 7.41 -15.27
C HIS A 12 -8.05 8.59 -14.69
N ILE A 13 -8.72 9.60 -14.15
CA ILE A 13 -8.07 10.72 -13.46
C ILE A 13 -7.35 10.24 -12.19
N LEU A 14 -7.96 9.35 -11.40
CA LEU A 14 -7.36 8.79 -10.19
C LEU A 14 -6.11 7.95 -10.52
N ASP A 15 -6.21 7.04 -11.49
CA ASP A 15 -5.10 6.17 -11.90
C ASP A 15 -3.91 7.00 -12.41
N THR A 16 -4.20 8.00 -13.23
CA THR A 16 -3.17 8.92 -13.75
C THR A 16 -2.51 9.70 -12.62
N ALA A 17 -3.30 10.17 -11.66
CA ALA A 17 -2.81 10.93 -10.53
C ALA A 17 -1.96 10.09 -9.57
N GLN A 18 -2.36 8.84 -9.30
CA GLN A 18 -1.63 7.92 -8.44
C GLN A 18 -0.17 7.79 -8.89
N ASN A 19 0.06 7.54 -10.17
CA ASN A 19 1.41 7.40 -10.74
C ASN A 19 2.25 8.69 -10.58
N ILE A 20 1.62 9.84 -10.78
CA ILE A 20 2.27 11.14 -10.65
C ILE A 20 2.62 11.45 -9.18
N ILE A 21 1.65 11.24 -8.28
CA ILE A 21 1.74 11.59 -6.86
C ILE A 21 2.69 10.64 -6.13
N ALA A 22 2.75 9.36 -6.51
CA ALA A 22 3.73 8.41 -6.00
C ALA A 22 5.17 8.92 -6.13
N GLY A 23 5.49 9.60 -7.24
CA GLY A 23 6.79 10.23 -7.46
C GLY A 23 6.98 11.53 -6.67
N ARG A 24 6.02 12.46 -6.75
CA ARG A 24 6.23 13.87 -6.36
C ARG A 24 5.55 14.32 -5.07
N GLY A 25 4.56 13.58 -4.59
CA GLY A 25 3.74 13.98 -3.43
C GLY A 25 2.46 14.69 -3.87
N PHE A 26 1.55 14.89 -2.94
CA PHE A 26 0.21 15.42 -3.21
C PHE A 26 0.18 16.95 -3.32
N THR A 27 0.91 17.63 -2.43
CA THR A 27 1.03 19.09 -2.37
C THR A 27 1.79 19.64 -3.58
N ALA A 28 2.86 18.96 -3.99
CA ALA A 28 3.73 19.37 -5.10
C ALA A 28 3.06 19.28 -6.48
N VAL A 29 1.99 18.49 -6.61
CA VAL A 29 1.32 18.24 -7.90
C VAL A 29 0.08 19.12 -8.03
N GLY A 30 0.01 19.89 -9.12
CA GLY A 30 -1.13 20.73 -9.46
C GLY A 30 -2.22 19.97 -10.22
N LEU A 31 -3.49 20.31 -9.98
CA LEU A 31 -4.63 19.70 -10.71
C LEU A 31 -4.51 19.86 -12.23
N SER A 32 -4.00 21.00 -12.69
CA SER A 32 -3.83 21.26 -14.14
C SER A 32 -2.83 20.30 -14.78
N GLU A 33 -1.82 19.86 -14.03
CA GLU A 33 -0.84 18.90 -14.51
C GLU A 33 -1.47 17.51 -14.63
N ILE A 34 -2.18 17.06 -13.59
CA ILE A 34 -2.88 15.76 -13.58
C ILE A 34 -3.86 15.67 -14.75
N LEU A 35 -4.70 16.69 -14.92
CA LEU A 35 -5.72 16.71 -15.98
C LEU A 35 -5.11 16.75 -17.37
N LYS A 36 -4.01 17.47 -17.54
CA LYS A 36 -3.25 17.47 -18.80
C LYS A 36 -2.69 16.07 -19.09
N SER A 37 -2.12 15.39 -18.10
CA SER A 37 -1.62 14.02 -18.23
C SER A 37 -2.75 13.02 -18.51
N ALA A 38 -3.94 13.21 -17.93
CA ALA A 38 -5.12 12.38 -18.15
C ALA A 38 -5.87 12.73 -19.44
N ASN A 39 -5.40 13.72 -20.22
CA ASN A 39 -6.08 14.26 -21.40
C ASN A 39 -7.54 14.67 -21.12
N VAL A 40 -7.80 15.20 -19.92
CA VAL A 40 -9.12 15.69 -19.48
C VAL A 40 -9.12 17.23 -19.46
N PRO A 41 -10.14 17.89 -20.02
CA PRO A 41 -10.24 19.35 -19.95
C PRO A 41 -10.27 19.87 -18.51
N LYS A 42 -9.52 20.95 -18.24
CA LYS A 42 -9.43 21.55 -16.89
C LYS A 42 -10.79 21.91 -16.30
N GLY A 43 -11.73 22.39 -17.13
CA GLY A 43 -13.09 22.75 -16.72
C GLY A 43 -13.94 21.58 -16.21
N SER A 44 -13.56 20.34 -16.53
CA SER A 44 -14.29 19.15 -16.13
C SER A 44 -13.91 18.64 -14.74
N PHE A 45 -12.86 19.17 -14.09
CA PHE A 45 -12.43 18.67 -12.77
C PHE A 45 -13.55 18.72 -11.73
N TYR A 46 -14.20 19.87 -11.60
CA TYR A 46 -15.28 20.09 -10.64
C TYR A 46 -16.57 19.34 -10.97
N HIS A 47 -16.65 18.70 -12.14
CA HIS A 47 -17.70 17.74 -12.44
C HIS A 47 -17.47 16.39 -11.73
N TYR A 48 -16.20 16.03 -11.49
CA TYR A 48 -15.82 14.74 -10.89
C TYR A 48 -15.45 14.84 -9.41
N PHE A 49 -14.86 15.96 -8.98
CA PHE A 49 -14.36 16.16 -7.62
C PHE A 49 -14.68 17.57 -7.12
N ASN A 50 -15.32 17.67 -5.96
CA ASN A 50 -15.77 18.95 -5.39
C ASN A 50 -14.62 19.88 -4.98
N SER A 51 -13.47 19.32 -4.63
CA SER A 51 -12.27 20.07 -4.22
C SER A 51 -11.01 19.25 -4.47
N LYS A 52 -9.82 19.88 -4.33
CA LYS A 52 -8.55 19.14 -4.37
C LYS A 52 -8.47 18.13 -3.21
N GLU A 53 -9.00 18.49 -2.04
CA GLU A 53 -9.05 17.60 -0.87
C GLU A 53 -9.94 16.38 -1.12
N ALA A 54 -11.18 16.57 -1.60
CA ALA A 54 -12.09 15.47 -1.94
C ALA A 54 -11.53 14.56 -3.04
N PHE A 55 -10.73 15.12 -3.95
CA PHE A 55 -9.96 14.35 -4.91
C PHE A 55 -8.83 13.53 -4.25
N GLY A 56 -8.12 14.10 -3.28
CA GLY A 56 -7.09 13.40 -2.51
C GLY A 56 -7.66 12.26 -1.66
N GLU A 57 -8.82 12.47 -1.05
CA GLU A 57 -9.59 11.44 -0.35
C GLU A 57 -9.95 10.30 -1.30
N ALA A 58 -10.62 10.61 -2.41
CA ALA A 58 -11.00 9.62 -3.43
C ALA A 58 -9.82 8.85 -4.01
N LEU A 59 -8.66 9.50 -4.15
CA LEU A 59 -7.42 8.86 -4.60
C LEU A 59 -6.93 7.83 -3.59
N LEU A 60 -6.90 8.17 -2.31
CA LEU A 60 -6.48 7.25 -1.26
C LEU A 60 -7.46 6.09 -1.11
N GLU A 61 -8.77 6.34 -1.20
CA GLU A 61 -9.79 5.30 -1.18
C GLU A 61 -9.61 4.31 -2.33
N SER A 62 -9.46 4.82 -3.56
CA SER A 62 -9.20 3.98 -4.74
C SER A 62 -7.92 3.16 -4.57
N TYR A 63 -6.85 3.79 -4.10
CA TYR A 63 -5.58 3.11 -3.86
C TYR A 63 -5.72 1.96 -2.86
N PHE A 64 -6.36 2.19 -1.71
CA PHE A 64 -6.52 1.13 -0.72
C PHE A 64 -7.48 0.04 -1.20
N SER A 65 -8.55 0.39 -1.94
CA SER A 65 -9.44 -0.61 -2.55
C SER A 65 -8.66 -1.59 -3.43
N ASP A 66 -7.85 -1.07 -4.37
CA ASP A 66 -7.03 -1.90 -5.25
C ASP A 66 -5.98 -2.68 -4.48
N TYR A 67 -5.37 -2.04 -3.48
CA TYR A 67 -4.37 -2.68 -2.63
C TYR A 67 -4.94 -3.86 -1.84
N MET A 68 -6.16 -3.74 -1.29
CA MET A 68 -6.80 -4.84 -0.55
C MET A 68 -7.10 -6.04 -1.45
N VAL A 69 -7.52 -5.82 -2.69
CA VAL A 69 -7.76 -6.91 -3.66
C VAL A 69 -6.45 -7.65 -3.97
N GLN A 70 -5.36 -6.92 -4.18
CA GLN A 70 -4.04 -7.51 -4.42
C GLN A 70 -3.53 -8.26 -3.19
N LEU A 71 -3.69 -7.68 -2.00
CA LEU A 71 -3.30 -8.29 -0.73
C LEU A 71 -4.04 -9.60 -0.50
N GLU A 72 -5.36 -9.63 -0.67
CA GLU A 72 -6.17 -10.85 -0.54
C GLU A 72 -5.76 -11.92 -1.55
N THR A 73 -5.44 -11.53 -2.79
CA THR A 73 -4.96 -12.47 -3.81
C THR A 73 -3.63 -13.12 -3.40
N LEU A 74 -2.69 -12.33 -2.86
CA LEU A 74 -1.38 -12.84 -2.43
C LEU A 74 -1.49 -13.71 -1.17
N LEU A 75 -2.32 -13.28 -0.21
CA LEU A 75 -2.50 -13.95 1.07
C LEU A 75 -3.38 -15.19 1.01
N ASN A 76 -4.17 -15.40 -0.05
CA ASN A 76 -5.03 -16.58 -0.23
C ASN A 76 -4.46 -17.61 -1.23
N ARG A 77 -3.15 -17.59 -1.48
CA ARG A 77 -2.50 -18.59 -2.34
C ARG A 77 -2.64 -20.00 -1.76
N PRO A 78 -3.27 -20.95 -2.49
CA PRO A 78 -3.44 -22.31 -2.00
C PRO A 78 -2.10 -23.07 -2.00
N SER A 79 -2.05 -24.17 -1.23
CA SER A 79 -0.98 -25.18 -1.27
C SER A 79 0.36 -24.81 -0.60
N VAL A 80 0.41 -23.73 0.16
CA VAL A 80 1.58 -23.34 0.99
C VAL A 80 1.11 -22.98 2.41
N SER A 81 2.03 -23.06 3.39
CA SER A 81 1.67 -22.70 4.78
C SER A 81 1.41 -21.21 4.94
N ALA A 82 0.69 -20.80 5.98
CA ALA A 82 0.38 -19.39 6.20
C ALA A 82 1.63 -18.52 6.45
N ALA A 83 2.66 -19.06 7.10
CA ALA A 83 3.96 -18.38 7.21
C ALA A 83 4.60 -18.15 5.83
N GLN A 84 4.49 -19.12 4.91
CA GLN A 84 4.97 -18.96 3.54
C GLN A 84 4.14 -17.94 2.74
N ARG A 85 2.81 -17.86 2.98
CA ARG A 85 1.94 -16.82 2.38
C ARG A 85 2.38 -15.41 2.83
N LEU A 86 2.70 -15.23 4.11
CA LEU A 86 3.26 -13.98 4.64
C LEU A 86 4.60 -13.64 3.97
N LEU A 87 5.53 -14.60 3.91
CA LEU A 87 6.83 -14.39 3.26
C LEU A 87 6.69 -14.02 1.79
N ALA A 88 5.78 -14.67 1.06
CA ALA A 88 5.54 -14.37 -0.34
C ALA A 88 5.04 -12.93 -0.55
N TYR A 89 4.13 -12.46 0.31
CA TYR A 89 3.65 -11.08 0.28
C TYR A 89 4.80 -10.07 0.47
N TRP A 90 5.68 -10.31 1.44
CA TRP A 90 6.83 -9.46 1.71
C TRP A 90 7.91 -9.53 0.60
N ALA A 91 8.09 -10.68 -0.04
CA ALA A 91 8.94 -10.81 -1.22
C ALA A 91 8.40 -9.95 -2.39
N THR A 92 7.09 -9.99 -2.63
CA THR A 92 6.43 -9.11 -3.63
C THR A 92 6.57 -7.62 -3.26
N TRP A 93 6.60 -7.28 -1.97
CA TRP A 93 6.87 -5.91 -1.53
C TRP A 93 8.27 -5.44 -1.95
N ILE A 94 9.31 -6.28 -1.89
CA ILE A 94 10.66 -5.94 -2.37
C ILE A 94 10.62 -5.60 -3.87
N GLU A 95 9.94 -6.43 -4.67
CA GLU A 95 9.84 -6.26 -6.12
C GLU A 95 9.16 -4.93 -6.47
N THR A 96 8.04 -4.61 -5.81
CA THR A 96 7.22 -3.44 -6.10
C THR A 96 7.74 -2.13 -5.52
N GLN A 97 8.48 -2.17 -4.40
CA GLN A 97 9.00 -0.96 -3.72
C GLN A 97 10.47 -0.65 -4.03
N SER A 98 11.15 -1.53 -4.75
CA SER A 98 12.53 -1.32 -5.13
C SER A 98 12.74 -0.04 -5.94
N ALA A 99 13.80 0.69 -5.62
CA ALA A 99 14.18 1.92 -6.31
C ALA A 99 14.47 1.72 -7.81
N CYS A 100 14.72 0.48 -8.24
CA CYS A 100 15.03 0.13 -9.63
C CYS A 100 13.78 0.08 -10.54
N TYR A 101 12.58 0.10 -9.98
CA TYR A 101 11.33 0.10 -10.74
C TYR A 101 10.75 1.52 -10.89
N PRO A 102 9.93 1.76 -11.94
CA PRO A 102 9.22 3.03 -12.14
C PRO A 102 8.43 3.46 -10.90
N ALA A 103 7.92 4.70 -10.88
CA ALA A 103 7.08 5.16 -9.77
C ALA A 103 5.79 4.33 -9.57
N GLU A 104 5.42 3.53 -10.58
CA GLU A 104 4.35 2.54 -10.56
C GLU A 104 4.57 1.52 -9.43
N GLY A 105 3.53 1.29 -8.64
CA GLY A 105 3.55 0.31 -7.55
C GLY A 105 4.07 0.85 -6.20
N LYS A 106 4.59 2.08 -6.13
CA LYS A 106 5.08 2.63 -4.85
C LYS A 106 3.95 2.82 -3.83
N CYS A 107 4.23 2.50 -2.57
CA CYS A 107 3.28 2.58 -1.48
C CYS A 107 2.90 4.05 -1.21
N LEU A 108 1.66 4.42 -1.58
CA LEU A 108 1.14 5.76 -1.31
C LEU A 108 1.04 6.05 0.18
N ALA A 109 0.78 5.03 1.01
CA ALA A 109 0.75 5.17 2.45
C ALA A 109 2.09 5.71 3.00
N VAL A 110 3.23 5.14 2.58
CA VAL A 110 4.56 5.65 2.95
C VAL A 110 4.83 7.04 2.38
N LYS A 111 4.38 7.28 1.15
CA LYS A 111 4.64 8.54 0.42
C LYS A 111 3.88 9.72 1.02
N LEU A 112 2.64 9.50 1.43
CA LEU A 112 1.68 10.57 1.74
C LEU A 112 1.38 10.69 3.23
N ALA A 113 1.57 9.65 4.05
CA ALA A 113 1.16 9.70 5.46
C ALA A 113 1.71 10.92 6.21
N ALA A 114 3.02 11.16 6.14
CA ALA A 114 3.62 12.34 6.79
C ALA A 114 3.28 13.67 6.09
N GLU A 115 2.89 13.64 4.81
CA GLU A 115 2.59 14.84 4.04
C GLU A 115 1.17 15.34 4.30
N VAL A 116 0.19 14.43 4.32
CA VAL A 116 -1.23 14.81 4.30
C VAL A 116 -1.90 14.74 5.67
N SER A 117 -1.30 14.04 6.64
CA SER A 117 -1.90 13.91 7.99
C SER A 117 -2.02 15.23 8.73
N ASP A 118 -1.12 16.18 8.49
CA ASP A 118 -1.17 17.52 9.07
C ASP A 118 -1.94 18.53 8.19
N LEU A 119 -2.40 18.11 7.01
CA LEU A 119 -3.06 18.98 6.03
C LEU A 119 -4.56 18.74 5.92
N SER A 120 -5.01 17.49 6.04
CA SER A 120 -6.38 17.09 5.78
C SER A 120 -6.78 15.94 6.69
N GLU A 121 -7.71 16.22 7.60
CA GLU A 121 -8.28 15.21 8.49
C GLU A 121 -9.02 14.09 7.74
N PRO A 122 -9.82 14.37 6.68
CA PRO A 122 -10.40 13.32 5.83
C PRO A 122 -9.34 12.39 5.22
N MET A 123 -8.28 12.93 4.63
CA MET A 123 -7.21 12.11 4.04
C MET A 123 -6.45 11.30 5.10
N ARG A 124 -6.21 11.88 6.29
CA ARG A 124 -5.62 11.19 7.44
C ARG A 124 -6.46 9.99 7.87
N MET A 125 -7.78 10.15 7.93
CA MET A 125 -8.71 9.07 8.28
C MET A 125 -8.70 7.94 7.25
N VAL A 126 -8.72 8.24 5.95
CA VAL A 126 -8.61 7.21 4.90
C VAL A 126 -7.29 6.44 5.00
N LEU A 127 -6.17 7.12 5.30
CA LEU A 127 -4.89 6.46 5.55
C LEU A 127 -4.95 5.55 6.78
N GLN A 128 -5.53 6.03 7.88
CA GLN A 128 -5.67 5.26 9.11
C GLN A 128 -6.47 3.98 8.86
N ASP A 129 -7.65 4.10 8.25
CA ASP A 129 -8.55 2.98 7.99
C ASP A 129 -7.96 2.00 6.97
N GLY A 130 -7.30 2.52 5.94
CA GLY A 130 -6.58 1.71 4.95
C GLY A 130 -5.46 0.90 5.57
N MET A 131 -4.59 1.52 6.38
CA MET A 131 -3.50 0.84 7.09
C MET A 131 -4.03 -0.20 8.10
N GLU A 132 -5.10 0.15 8.83
CA GLU A 132 -5.78 -0.75 9.76
C GLU A 132 -6.34 -2.00 9.04
N GLY A 133 -6.89 -1.80 7.84
CA GLY A 133 -7.35 -2.89 6.97
C GLY A 133 -6.23 -3.83 6.51
N VAL A 134 -5.02 -3.31 6.28
CA VAL A 134 -3.83 -4.13 5.97
C VAL A 134 -3.42 -4.95 7.18
N ILE A 135 -3.28 -4.30 8.34
CA ILE A 135 -2.86 -4.96 9.59
C ILE A 135 -3.84 -6.07 9.95
N THR A 136 -5.15 -5.83 9.80
CA THR A 136 -6.19 -6.84 10.07
C THR A 136 -6.02 -8.09 9.19
N ARG A 137 -5.78 -7.92 7.89
CA ARG A 137 -5.57 -9.05 6.97
C ARG A 137 -4.28 -9.81 7.27
N LEU A 138 -3.21 -9.09 7.61
CA LEU A 138 -1.97 -9.71 8.05
C LEU A 138 -2.17 -10.50 9.35
N ALA A 139 -2.88 -9.94 10.33
CA ALA A 139 -3.18 -10.61 11.60
C ALA A 139 -3.99 -11.89 11.40
N ASN A 140 -4.93 -11.90 10.45
CA ASN A 140 -5.68 -13.11 10.10
C ASN A 140 -4.74 -14.21 9.57
N VAL A 141 -3.78 -13.88 8.71
CA VAL A 141 -2.83 -14.88 8.19
C VAL A 141 -1.82 -15.31 9.26
N VAL A 142 -1.43 -14.42 10.18
CA VAL A 142 -0.65 -14.82 11.36
C VAL A 142 -1.45 -15.80 12.22
N SER A 143 -2.75 -15.57 12.41
CA SER A 143 -3.64 -16.52 13.10
C SER A 143 -3.73 -17.86 12.36
N ASP A 144 -3.82 -17.85 11.04
CA ASP A 144 -3.77 -19.08 10.23
C ASP A 144 -2.45 -19.83 10.43
N ALA A 145 -1.34 -19.11 10.56
CA ALA A 145 -0.01 -19.70 10.79
C ALA A 145 0.14 -20.31 12.18
N VAL A 146 -0.56 -19.76 13.18
CA VAL A 146 -0.69 -20.40 14.49
C VAL A 146 -1.52 -21.69 14.37
N ASN A 147 -2.64 -21.63 13.63
CA ASN A 147 -3.56 -22.76 13.47
C ASN A 147 -2.95 -23.92 12.66
N ASP A 148 -2.11 -23.62 11.65
CA ASP A 148 -1.44 -24.63 10.83
C ASP A 148 -0.09 -25.11 11.41
N GLY A 149 0.29 -24.58 12.58
CA GLY A 149 1.51 -24.95 13.31
C GLY A 149 2.81 -24.35 12.75
N SER A 150 2.74 -23.46 11.75
CA SER A 150 3.92 -22.75 11.25
C SER A 150 4.46 -21.70 12.23
N LEU A 151 3.64 -21.23 13.18
CA LEU A 151 4.03 -20.33 14.26
C LEU A 151 3.64 -20.89 15.64
N PRO A 152 4.30 -20.43 16.73
CA PRO A 152 3.98 -20.85 18.09
C PRO A 152 2.54 -20.51 18.49
N GLY A 153 1.93 -21.40 19.29
CA GLY A 153 0.55 -21.27 19.79
C GLY A 153 0.25 -20.00 20.62
N ASP A 154 1.28 -19.41 21.22
CA ASP A 154 1.22 -18.22 22.07
C ASP A 154 1.58 -16.91 21.34
N THR A 155 1.69 -16.95 20.00
CA THR A 155 1.97 -15.76 19.18
C THR A 155 0.86 -14.71 19.33
N ASP A 156 1.22 -13.49 19.70
CA ASP A 156 0.34 -12.32 19.58
C ASP A 156 0.15 -11.98 18.09
N THR A 157 -0.96 -12.46 17.52
CA THR A 157 -1.24 -12.37 16.09
C THR A 157 -1.33 -10.92 15.61
N ARG A 158 -1.98 -10.07 16.41
CA ARG A 158 -2.20 -8.67 16.10
C ARG A 158 -0.93 -7.85 16.32
N GLY A 159 -0.21 -8.11 17.40
CA GLY A 159 1.07 -7.47 17.70
C GLY A 159 2.11 -7.76 16.63
N LEU A 160 2.26 -9.03 16.23
CA LEU A 160 3.20 -9.44 15.17
C LEU A 160 2.85 -8.78 13.83
N ALA A 161 1.58 -8.81 13.41
CA ALA A 161 1.15 -8.18 12.17
C ALA A 161 1.43 -6.66 12.15
N THR A 162 1.14 -5.98 13.26
CA THR A 162 1.40 -4.54 13.43
C THR A 162 2.90 -4.25 13.32
N MET A 163 3.72 -5.00 14.03
CA MET A 163 5.17 -4.85 14.04
C MET A 163 5.77 -5.08 12.65
N LEU A 164 5.36 -6.14 11.95
CA LEU A 164 5.82 -6.41 10.60
C LEU A 164 5.44 -5.25 9.67
N TYR A 165 4.19 -4.79 9.70
CA TYR A 165 3.78 -3.67 8.85
C TYR A 165 4.62 -2.40 9.10
N GLN A 166 4.86 -2.05 10.37
CA GLN A 166 5.71 -0.91 10.75
C GLN A 166 7.17 -1.07 10.28
N LEU A 167 7.75 -2.27 10.41
CA LEU A 167 9.08 -2.58 9.91
C LEU A 167 9.19 -2.31 8.41
N TRP A 168 8.20 -2.78 7.63
CA TRP A 168 8.18 -2.63 6.18
C TRP A 168 7.90 -1.20 5.72
N LEU A 169 7.07 -0.44 6.43
CA LEU A 169 6.92 1.00 6.21
C LEU A 169 8.25 1.75 6.42
N GLY A 170 8.96 1.45 7.51
CA GLY A 170 10.26 2.05 7.81
C GLY A 170 11.35 1.66 6.80
N ALA A 171 11.39 0.40 6.38
CA ALA A 171 12.30 -0.08 5.35
C ALA A 171 12.04 0.58 4.00
N SER A 172 10.77 0.75 3.61
CA SER A 172 10.37 1.44 2.38
C SER A 172 10.80 2.91 2.39
N LEU A 173 10.64 3.60 3.53
CA LEU A 173 11.12 4.96 3.71
C LEU A 173 12.66 5.04 3.57
N ARG A 174 13.38 4.11 4.21
CA ARG A 174 14.85 4.02 4.15
C ARG A 174 15.36 3.77 2.73
N THR A 175 14.73 2.86 1.98
CA THR A 175 15.07 2.58 0.57
C THR A 175 14.99 3.82 -0.31
N LYS A 176 14.05 4.73 -0.04
CA LYS A 176 13.98 6.01 -0.76
C LYS A 176 15.16 6.94 -0.43
N VAL A 177 15.68 6.88 0.80
CA VAL A 177 16.84 7.66 1.24
C VAL A 177 18.14 7.08 0.67
N THR A 178 18.35 5.77 0.81
CA THR A 178 19.57 5.10 0.36
C THR A 178 19.63 4.87 -1.15
N ARG A 179 18.46 4.84 -1.80
CA ARG A 179 18.28 4.52 -3.23
C ARG A 179 18.76 3.12 -3.61
N ASP A 180 18.63 2.19 -2.68
CA ASP A 180 18.93 0.77 -2.87
C ASP A 180 17.92 -0.13 -2.13
N GLN A 181 17.99 -1.42 -2.40
CA GLN A 181 17.09 -2.42 -1.81
C GLN A 181 17.57 -2.94 -0.44
N MET A 182 18.74 -2.51 0.06
CA MET A 182 19.32 -3.09 1.28
C MET A 182 18.40 -2.97 2.51
N PRO A 183 17.68 -1.85 2.75
CA PRO A 183 16.71 -1.77 3.85
C PRO A 183 15.57 -2.79 3.74
N LEU A 184 15.05 -3.02 2.54
CA LEU A 184 13.99 -4.01 2.31
C LEU A 184 14.50 -5.44 2.46
N GLN A 185 15.73 -5.72 2.02
CA GLN A 185 16.37 -7.03 2.23
C GLN A 185 16.58 -7.32 3.73
N ALA A 186 17.07 -6.34 4.50
CA ALA A 186 17.22 -6.49 5.95
C ALA A 186 15.87 -6.70 6.67
N ALA A 187 14.80 -6.01 6.21
CA ALA A 187 13.46 -6.24 6.72
C ALA A 187 12.95 -7.65 6.41
N PHE A 188 13.25 -8.18 5.22
CA PHE A 188 12.89 -9.53 4.82
C PHE A 188 13.63 -10.61 5.61
N GLU A 189 14.93 -10.45 5.85
CA GLU A 189 15.71 -11.35 6.72
C GLU A 189 15.13 -11.38 8.14
N THR A 190 14.85 -10.20 8.71
CA THR A 190 14.21 -10.08 10.03
C THR A 190 12.84 -10.74 10.06
N THR A 191 12.03 -10.50 9.02
CA THR A 191 10.70 -11.13 8.88
C THR A 191 10.80 -12.65 8.79
N SER A 192 11.78 -13.16 8.05
CA SER A 192 12.02 -14.60 7.91
C SER A 192 12.38 -15.24 9.25
N LEU A 193 13.24 -14.61 10.04
CA LEU A 193 13.60 -15.08 11.38
C LEU A 193 12.42 -15.09 12.35
N LEU A 194 11.55 -14.08 12.28
CA LEU A 194 10.35 -14.01 13.11
C LEU A 194 9.31 -15.06 12.70
N LEU A 195 9.22 -15.38 11.41
CA LEU A 195 8.25 -16.34 10.88
C LEU A 195 8.75 -17.79 10.88
N SER A 196 10.04 -18.03 11.13
CA SER A 196 10.65 -19.38 11.18
C SER A 196 10.78 -19.93 12.60
N GLN A 197 10.19 -19.28 13.61
CA GLN A 197 10.23 -19.75 15.00
C GLN A 197 9.28 -20.93 15.19
N VAL A 198 9.61 -22.09 14.63
CA VAL A 198 8.93 -23.33 15.01
C VAL A 198 9.44 -23.69 16.40
N SER A 199 8.54 -23.73 17.38
CA SER A 199 8.86 -24.19 18.72
C SER A 199 9.17 -25.69 18.65
N ASP A 200 10.42 -26.07 18.88
CA ASP A 200 10.78 -27.43 19.29
C ASP A 200 10.07 -27.72 20.63
N ARG A 201 8.86 -28.32 20.59
CA ARG A 201 8.24 -28.98 21.75
C ARG A 201 7.46 -30.21 21.31
#